data_AF-T0Y3U0-F1
#
_entry.id   AF-T0Y3U0-F1
#
_cell.length_a   1.000
_cell.length_b   1.000
_cell.length_c   1.000
_cell.angle_alpha   90.00
_cell.angle_beta   90.00
_cell.angle_gamma   90.00
#
_symmetry.space_group_name_H-M   'P 1'
#
loop_
_entity.id
_entity.type
_entity.pdbx_description
1 polymer ?
#
loop_
_entity_poly.entity_id
_entity_poly.type
_entity_poly.pdbx_seq_one_letter_code
_entity_poly.pdbx_strand_id
1 'polypeptide(L)'
;MVSKPTPPQLARVRPVTHAPKKRLGGVLLDRVIAVVNGSPILQSTLDQQMNLLKHELAARGLAIPPRRIFRIQVLRRLIQEKIELEAARLHGITVSEQHVSNILDKIALRNGVPFQYFPTKLKHQGISYVAYRELIRNQLIIHRMISTAVAESIEIPASAVQNYLKAHPIGNRTDYRLKEILIALPTSRNPLSVEEAHNQARAIVAELKTGHPFSNLAVADSAAHNALTGGDMGWHANATLPTAWREALRHLKPGQITPPIATRRGYVILKLTGKKIKPAHLVYAKEYRLRQIVIRPTPVLSSTDARLRLLALRKKLIHGAHWTVLAKAYSDDPTVGLNGGLLGWVIPSTLSLSYRHVLATLPKDQISQPFLTSNGWTLAEILGVRKKNVTQEVLRNRAYNVLFERKLTVAADRFLVHLINGAFVHYLVPSGPLRPTIALTTGEPAGIGPDLAIALKVPANQAHVVLIGDADLLAERARLTGHPFDAQPYAPDQLDGTGVSLLNIPLASPADPGRLDPANAPYVLALIDRALHGCRSGEFDALVTAPVHKAHL
;
A
#
# COMPACT_ATOMS: atom_id res chain seq x y z
N MET A 1 16.92 12.71 95.24
CA MET A 1 16.65 11.44 94.52
C MET A 1 16.06 11.79 93.16
N VAL A 2 16.21 10.89 92.18
CA VAL A 2 15.80 10.99 90.76
C VAL A 2 16.88 11.57 89.83
N SER A 3 17.82 10.70 89.43
CA SER A 3 18.70 10.87 88.27
C SER A 3 18.10 10.13 87.06
N LYS A 4 17.95 10.85 85.95
CA LYS A 4 17.41 10.37 84.67
C LYS A 4 18.36 9.39 83.97
N PRO A 5 17.85 8.36 83.29
CA PRO A 5 18.68 7.36 82.62
C PRO A 5 19.07 7.76 81.18
N THR A 6 20.31 7.41 80.84
CA THR A 6 20.97 7.54 79.53
C THR A 6 20.50 6.42 78.56
N PRO A 7 20.29 6.70 77.26
CA PRO A 7 19.90 5.65 76.30
C PRO A 7 21.08 4.72 75.92
N PRO A 8 20.81 3.44 75.60
CA PRO A 8 21.82 2.41 75.37
C PRO A 8 22.40 2.38 73.95
N GLN A 9 23.65 1.91 73.86
CA GLN A 9 24.49 1.78 72.67
C GLN A 9 24.00 0.73 71.65
N LEU A 10 24.17 1.04 70.37
CA LEU A 10 23.89 0.18 69.21
C LEU A 10 24.85 -1.03 69.13
N ALA A 11 24.29 -2.24 69.14
CA ALA A 11 25.01 -3.48 68.86
C ALA A 11 25.18 -3.70 67.35
N ARG A 12 26.40 -4.09 66.94
CA ARG A 12 26.80 -4.39 65.55
C ARG A 12 26.10 -5.64 65.00
N VAL A 13 25.45 -5.53 63.85
CA VAL A 13 24.91 -6.65 63.05
C VAL A 13 25.99 -7.15 62.09
N ARG A 14 26.28 -8.46 62.11
CA ARG A 14 27.20 -9.13 61.17
C ARG A 14 26.57 -9.23 59.77
N PRO A 15 27.35 -9.16 58.68
CA PRO A 15 26.82 -9.25 57.33
C PRO A 15 26.32 -10.68 57.02
N VAL A 16 25.07 -10.78 56.56
CA VAL A 16 24.49 -12.01 56.03
C VAL A 16 25.05 -12.23 54.62
N THR A 17 25.87 -13.25 54.45
CA THR A 17 26.27 -13.76 53.14
C THR A 17 25.05 -14.40 52.47
N HIS A 18 24.50 -13.75 51.44
CA HIS A 18 23.50 -14.36 50.58
C HIS A 18 24.16 -15.42 49.70
N ALA A 19 23.87 -16.70 49.97
CA ALA A 19 24.14 -17.79 49.04
C ALA A 19 23.46 -17.51 47.68
N PRO A 20 24.08 -17.90 46.55
CA PRO A 20 23.52 -17.63 45.24
C PRO A 20 22.16 -18.32 45.09
N LYS A 21 21.10 -17.53 44.84
CA LYS A 21 19.77 -18.06 44.54
C LYS A 21 19.85 -18.93 43.28
N LYS A 22 19.66 -20.23 43.45
CA LYS A 22 19.47 -21.22 42.38
C LYS A 22 18.34 -20.72 41.47
N ARG A 23 18.64 -20.33 40.23
CA ARG A 23 17.62 -19.93 39.24
C ARG A 23 16.72 -21.14 38.99
N LEU A 24 15.48 -21.07 39.43
CA LEU A 24 14.42 -22.00 39.03
C LEU A 24 14.27 -21.87 37.50
N GLY A 25 14.49 -22.97 36.78
CA GLY A 25 14.33 -23.05 35.33
C GLY A 25 12.87 -22.95 34.93
N GLY A 26 12.35 -21.73 34.83
CA GLY A 26 11.07 -21.47 34.16
C GLY A 26 11.27 -21.49 32.64
N VAL A 27 10.46 -22.27 31.94
CA VAL A 27 10.39 -22.23 30.47
C VAL A 27 9.69 -20.94 30.07
N LEU A 28 10.37 -20.09 29.31
CA LEU A 28 9.81 -18.86 28.76
C LEU A 28 8.76 -19.22 27.69
N LEU A 29 7.47 -19.01 28.01
CA LEU A 29 6.35 -19.29 27.11
C LEU A 29 6.24 -18.29 25.94
N ASP A 30 6.21 -16.99 26.23
CA ASP A 30 6.21 -15.91 25.22
C ASP A 30 6.57 -14.57 25.90
N ARG A 31 7.02 -13.57 25.14
CA ARG A 31 7.38 -12.24 25.65
C ARG A 31 6.46 -11.17 25.10
N VAL A 32 6.05 -10.22 25.95
CA VAL A 32 5.37 -9.00 25.52
C VAL A 32 6.43 -7.98 25.07
N ILE A 33 6.39 -7.56 23.81
CA ILE A 33 7.38 -6.63 23.24
C ILE A 33 6.90 -5.18 23.25
N ALA A 34 5.59 -4.96 23.16
CA ALA A 34 4.95 -3.65 23.24
C ALA A 34 3.53 -3.79 23.79
N VAL A 35 2.99 -2.70 24.33
CA VAL A 35 1.60 -2.58 24.80
C VAL A 35 1.00 -1.36 24.11
N VAL A 36 -0.16 -1.55 23.49
CA VAL A 36 -0.92 -0.53 22.77
C VAL A 36 -2.27 -0.38 23.47
N ASN A 37 -2.51 0.77 24.11
CA ASN A 37 -3.70 1.05 24.91
C ASN A 37 -4.09 -0.08 25.89
N GLY A 38 -3.09 -0.68 26.54
CA GLY A 38 -3.27 -1.80 27.47
C GLY A 38 -3.32 -3.19 26.81
N SER A 39 -3.37 -3.29 25.49
CA SER A 39 -3.31 -4.57 24.77
C SER A 39 -1.86 -4.97 24.43
N PRO A 40 -1.40 -6.18 24.81
CA PRO A 40 -0.05 -6.62 24.51
C PRO A 40 0.15 -7.02 23.04
N ILE A 41 1.35 -6.76 22.53
CA ILE A 41 1.91 -7.33 21.30
C ILE A 41 2.98 -8.33 21.73
N LEU A 42 2.84 -9.58 21.26
CA LEU A 42 3.71 -10.69 21.64
C LEU A 42 4.86 -10.88 20.65
N GLN A 43 5.96 -11.45 21.13
CA GLN A 43 7.12 -11.81 20.32
C GLN A 43 6.74 -12.82 19.24
N SER A 44 5.95 -13.83 19.59
CA SER A 44 5.43 -14.83 18.63
C SER A 44 4.66 -14.19 17.46
N THR A 45 3.85 -13.17 17.73
CA THR A 45 3.08 -12.45 16.71
C THR A 45 3.99 -11.69 15.74
N LEU A 46 5.03 -11.02 16.27
CA LEU A 46 6.03 -10.33 15.45
C LEU A 46 6.76 -11.31 14.53
N ASP A 47 7.20 -12.44 15.07
CA ASP A 47 7.95 -13.44 14.30
C ASP A 47 7.08 -14.09 13.21
N GLN A 48 5.80 -14.36 13.51
CA GLN A 48 4.82 -14.82 12.53
C GLN A 48 4.64 -13.82 11.37
N GLN A 49 4.43 -12.54 11.67
CA GLN A 49 4.28 -11.51 10.64
C GLN A 49 5.55 -11.32 9.80
N MET A 50 6.73 -11.38 10.43
CA MET A 50 8.01 -11.35 9.72
C MET A 50 8.11 -12.50 8.72
N ASN A 51 7.71 -13.72 9.09
CA ASN A 51 7.75 -14.87 8.20
C ASN A 51 6.78 -14.74 7.02
N LEU A 52 5.54 -14.30 7.28
CA LEU A 52 4.55 -14.04 6.21
C LEU A 52 5.07 -13.02 5.19
N LEU A 53 5.64 -11.91 5.69
CA LEU A 53 6.09 -10.83 4.84
C LEU A 53 7.39 -11.19 4.08
N LYS A 54 8.27 -12.02 4.65
CA LYS A 54 9.43 -12.59 3.93
C LYS A 54 9.00 -13.42 2.73
N HIS A 55 8.02 -14.31 2.90
CA HIS A 55 7.49 -15.11 1.80
C HIS A 55 6.88 -14.23 0.68
N GLU A 56 6.18 -13.17 1.05
CA GLU A 56 5.63 -12.21 0.09
C GLU A 56 6.71 -11.46 -0.70
N LEU A 57 7.79 -11.01 -0.04
CA LEU A 57 8.93 -10.37 -0.69
C LEU A 57 9.66 -11.33 -1.62
N ALA A 58 9.91 -12.56 -1.17
CA ALA A 58 10.57 -13.60 -1.96
C ALA A 58 9.75 -13.97 -3.21
N ALA A 59 8.42 -14.10 -3.08
CA ALA A 59 7.53 -14.37 -4.20
C ALA A 59 7.50 -13.24 -5.25
N ARG A 60 7.85 -12.01 -4.86
CA ARG A 60 7.97 -10.84 -5.74
C ARG A 60 9.39 -10.59 -6.25
N GLY A 61 10.36 -11.44 -5.87
CA GLY A 61 11.76 -11.27 -6.23
C GLY A 61 12.45 -10.05 -5.60
N LEU A 62 11.94 -9.56 -4.47
CA LEU A 62 12.48 -8.40 -3.76
C LEU A 62 13.48 -8.82 -2.68
N ALA A 63 14.55 -8.04 -2.53
CA ALA A 63 15.54 -8.26 -1.48
C ALA A 63 14.91 -8.08 -0.08
N ILE A 64 15.21 -9.01 0.83
CA ILE A 64 14.77 -8.93 2.22
C ILE A 64 15.65 -7.90 2.94
N PRO A 65 15.08 -6.86 3.58
CA PRO A 65 15.87 -5.89 4.33
C PRO A 65 16.65 -6.54 5.48
N PRO A 66 17.73 -5.92 5.97
CA PRO A 66 18.45 -6.40 7.14
C PRO A 66 17.50 -6.68 8.31
N ARG A 67 17.70 -7.82 9.00
CA ARG A 67 16.75 -8.38 9.99
C ARG A 67 16.24 -7.35 11.00
N ARG A 68 17.12 -6.47 11.47
CA ARG A 68 16.80 -5.40 12.43
C ARG A 68 15.83 -4.37 11.86
N ILE A 69 16.13 -3.81 10.68
CA ILE A 69 15.26 -2.85 9.99
C ILE A 69 13.91 -3.49 9.67
N PHE A 70 13.95 -4.73 9.17
CA PHE A 70 12.76 -5.49 8.87
C PHE A 70 11.88 -5.71 10.11
N ARG A 71 12.49 -6.12 11.23
CA ARG A 71 11.79 -6.31 12.51
C ARG A 71 11.12 -5.04 13.01
N ILE A 72 11.79 -3.88 12.93
CA ILE A 72 11.23 -2.58 13.34
C ILE A 72 10.03 -2.21 12.47
N GLN A 73 10.14 -2.38 11.15
CA GLN A 73 9.05 -2.07 10.23
C GLN A 73 7.82 -2.95 10.50
N VAL A 74 8.03 -4.25 10.75
CA VAL A 74 6.93 -5.17 11.07
C VAL A 74 6.32 -4.84 12.43
N LEU A 75 7.12 -4.53 13.45
CA LEU A 75 6.61 -4.11 14.77
C LEU A 75 5.79 -2.83 14.67
N ARG A 76 6.27 -1.82 13.93
CA ARG A 76 5.55 -0.56 13.70
C ARG A 76 4.20 -0.81 13.02
N ARG A 77 4.17 -1.69 12.02
CA ARG A 77 2.95 -2.12 11.34
C ARG A 77 1.99 -2.82 12.28
N LEU A 78 2.48 -3.72 13.13
CA LEU A 78 1.67 -4.41 14.15
C LEU A 78 1.06 -3.45 15.18
N ILE A 79 1.83 -2.48 15.63
CA ILE A 79 1.35 -1.42 16.54
C ILE A 79 0.24 -0.64 15.87
N GLN A 80 0.46 -0.18 14.63
CA GLN A 80 -0.55 0.55 13.87
C GLN A 80 -1.83 -0.28 13.69
N GLU A 81 -1.72 -1.52 13.22
CA GLU A 81 -2.87 -2.42 13.04
C GLU A 81 -3.62 -2.61 14.36
N LYS A 82 -2.91 -2.73 15.49
CA LYS A 82 -3.52 -2.87 16.82
C LYS A 82 -4.33 -1.64 17.22
N ILE A 83 -3.80 -0.44 16.98
CA ILE A 83 -4.50 0.84 17.23
C ILE A 83 -5.79 0.89 16.39
N GLU A 84 -5.70 0.55 15.10
CA GLU A 84 -6.82 0.59 14.17
C GLU A 84 -7.92 -0.42 14.54
N LEU A 85 -7.56 -1.65 14.92
CA LEU A 85 -8.52 -2.67 15.34
C LEU A 85 -9.22 -2.32 16.64
N GLU A 86 -8.51 -1.71 17.59
CA GLU A 86 -9.11 -1.27 18.83
C GLU A 86 -10.08 -0.11 18.61
N ALA A 87 -9.70 0.86 17.77
CA ALA A 87 -10.59 1.94 17.37
C ALA A 87 -11.87 1.42 16.70
N ALA A 88 -11.72 0.44 15.78
CA ALA A 88 -12.86 -0.20 15.14
C ALA A 88 -13.77 -0.92 16.15
N ARG A 89 -13.17 -1.61 17.13
CA ARG A 89 -13.91 -2.29 18.22
C ARG A 89 -14.70 -1.31 19.07
N LEU A 90 -14.11 -0.17 19.45
CA LEU A 90 -14.78 0.87 20.22
C LEU A 90 -16.02 1.45 19.51
N HIS A 91 -16.00 1.49 18.18
CA HIS A 91 -17.10 1.95 17.34
C HIS A 91 -18.05 0.82 16.89
N GLY A 92 -17.92 -0.39 17.46
CA GLY A 92 -18.79 -1.53 17.15
C GLY A 92 -18.66 -2.05 15.70
N ILE A 93 -17.54 -1.76 15.03
CA ILE A 93 -17.33 -2.10 13.62
C ILE A 93 -16.90 -3.55 13.52
N THR A 94 -17.74 -4.36 12.86
CA THR A 94 -17.52 -5.80 12.67
C THR A 94 -17.74 -6.19 11.21
N VAL A 95 -17.33 -7.41 10.84
CA VAL A 95 -17.52 -7.98 9.51
C VAL A 95 -18.13 -9.36 9.67
N SER A 96 -19.20 -9.65 8.92
CA SER A 96 -19.86 -10.97 8.96
C SER A 96 -18.96 -12.07 8.39
N GLU A 97 -19.10 -13.29 8.91
CA GLU A 97 -18.35 -14.47 8.44
C GLU A 97 -18.60 -14.77 6.96
N GLN A 98 -19.82 -14.53 6.47
CA GLN A 98 -20.14 -14.68 5.05
C GLN A 98 -19.34 -13.71 4.19
N HIS A 99 -19.15 -12.47 4.65
CA HIS A 99 -18.37 -11.50 3.90
C HIS A 99 -16.89 -11.89 3.84
N VAL A 100 -16.31 -12.38 4.94
CA VAL A 100 -14.93 -12.91 4.97
C VAL A 100 -14.78 -14.08 3.99
N SER A 101 -15.72 -15.04 4.01
CA SER A 101 -15.70 -16.18 3.09
C SER A 101 -15.73 -15.73 1.62
N ASN A 102 -16.65 -14.83 1.27
CA ASN A 102 -16.79 -14.32 -0.09
C ASN A 102 -15.52 -13.61 -0.59
N ILE A 103 -14.79 -12.92 0.30
CA ILE A 103 -13.51 -12.28 -0.05
C ILE A 103 -12.42 -13.32 -0.26
N LEU A 104 -12.34 -14.35 0.59
CA LEU A 104 -11.39 -15.44 0.43
C LEU A 104 -11.61 -16.22 -0.88
N ASP A 105 -12.86 -16.48 -1.27
CA ASP A 105 -13.20 -17.11 -2.55
C ASP A 105 -12.68 -16.30 -3.74
N LYS A 106 -12.88 -14.98 -3.71
CA LYS A 106 -12.37 -14.06 -4.75
C LYS A 106 -10.85 -14.04 -4.80
N ILE A 107 -10.19 -14.07 -3.64
CA ILE A 107 -8.72 -14.13 -3.57
C ILE A 107 -8.21 -15.44 -4.16
N ALA A 108 -8.85 -16.58 -3.84
CA ALA A 108 -8.49 -17.88 -4.41
C ALA A 108 -8.62 -17.87 -5.94
N LEU A 109 -9.76 -17.38 -6.46
CA LEU A 109 -10.02 -17.26 -7.89
C LEU A 109 -8.99 -16.35 -8.60
N ARG A 110 -8.64 -15.20 -8.02
CA ARG A 110 -7.62 -14.29 -8.57
C ARG A 110 -6.24 -14.94 -8.62
N ASN A 111 -5.94 -15.85 -7.70
CA ASN A 111 -4.70 -16.62 -7.68
C ASN A 111 -4.75 -17.90 -8.54
N GLY A 112 -5.82 -18.07 -9.34
CA GLY A 112 -5.99 -19.20 -10.25
C GLY A 112 -6.28 -20.53 -9.57
N VAL A 113 -6.77 -20.53 -8.33
CA VAL A 113 -6.99 -21.75 -7.54
C VAL A 113 -8.45 -21.83 -7.08
N PRO A 114 -9.17 -22.94 -7.33
CA PRO A 114 -10.46 -23.18 -6.71
C PRO A 114 -10.35 -23.16 -5.18
N PHE A 115 -11.33 -22.58 -4.49
CA PHE A 115 -11.25 -22.36 -3.04
C PHE A 115 -10.95 -23.62 -2.22
N GLN A 116 -11.47 -24.79 -2.63
CA GLN A 116 -11.22 -26.07 -1.97
C GLN A 116 -9.73 -26.45 -1.85
N TYR A 117 -8.88 -25.97 -2.77
CA TYR A 117 -7.44 -26.24 -2.75
C TYR A 117 -6.63 -25.09 -2.12
N PHE A 118 -7.29 -23.98 -1.79
CA PHE A 118 -6.63 -22.77 -1.31
C PHE A 118 -5.95 -22.95 0.06
N PRO A 119 -6.58 -23.58 1.08
CA PRO A 119 -5.91 -23.86 2.35
C PRO A 119 -4.65 -24.72 2.19
N THR A 120 -4.68 -25.73 1.31
CA THR A 120 -3.55 -26.61 1.03
C THR A 120 -2.40 -25.83 0.38
N LYS A 121 -2.70 -24.95 -0.59
CA LYS A 121 -1.70 -24.06 -1.21
C LYS A 121 -1.03 -23.16 -0.17
N LEU A 122 -1.80 -22.55 0.74
CA LEU A 122 -1.25 -21.75 1.83
C LEU A 122 -0.34 -22.58 2.74
N LYS A 123 -0.76 -23.81 3.08
CA LYS A 123 0.05 -24.73 3.90
C LYS A 123 1.38 -25.07 3.23
N HIS A 124 1.42 -25.31 1.92
CA HIS A 124 2.67 -25.52 1.17
C HIS A 124 3.60 -24.31 1.18
N GLN A 125 3.06 -23.11 1.39
CA GLN A 125 3.83 -21.87 1.54
C GLN A 125 4.19 -21.57 3.00
N GLY A 126 3.91 -22.50 3.93
CA GLY A 126 4.15 -22.30 5.37
C GLY A 126 3.14 -21.38 6.06
N ILE A 127 2.01 -21.07 5.41
CA ILE A 127 1.00 -20.13 5.90
C ILE A 127 -0.19 -20.90 6.50
N SER A 128 -0.51 -20.62 7.76
CA SER A 128 -1.72 -21.17 8.40
C SER A 128 -2.98 -20.53 7.81
N TYR A 129 -3.95 -21.37 7.41
CA TYR A 129 -5.24 -20.89 6.92
C TYR A 129 -6.00 -20.07 7.97
N VAL A 130 -5.94 -20.48 9.24
CA VAL A 130 -6.61 -19.76 10.35
C VAL A 130 -6.00 -18.36 10.50
N ALA A 131 -4.67 -18.27 10.52
CA ALA A 131 -3.98 -16.99 10.63
C ALA A 131 -4.25 -16.09 9.40
N TYR A 132 -4.28 -16.67 8.21
CA TYR A 132 -4.61 -15.94 6.98
C TYR A 132 -6.06 -15.42 6.98
N ARG A 133 -7.02 -16.22 7.46
CA ARG A 133 -8.41 -15.81 7.61
C ARG A 133 -8.55 -14.64 8.59
N GLU A 134 -7.88 -14.72 9.74
CA GLU A 134 -7.86 -13.61 10.72
C GLU A 134 -7.25 -12.34 10.12
N LEU A 135 -6.13 -12.45 9.40
CA LEU A 135 -5.52 -11.33 8.69
C LEU A 135 -6.51 -10.64 7.74
N ILE A 136 -7.24 -11.41 6.93
CA ILE A 136 -8.25 -10.87 6.01
C ILE A 136 -9.41 -10.24 6.78
N ARG A 137 -9.88 -10.86 7.87
CA ARG A 137 -10.93 -10.28 8.72
C ARG A 137 -10.51 -8.92 9.28
N ASN A 138 -9.31 -8.83 9.84
CA ASN A 138 -8.75 -7.58 10.39
C ASN A 138 -8.69 -6.49 9.32
N GLN A 139 -8.17 -6.81 8.13
CA GLN A 139 -8.11 -5.87 7.01
C GLN A 139 -9.49 -5.35 6.61
N LEU A 140 -10.52 -6.22 6.60
CA LEU A 140 -11.89 -5.83 6.27
C LEU A 140 -12.51 -4.94 7.36
N ILE A 141 -12.24 -5.21 8.63
CA ILE A 141 -12.68 -4.38 9.76
C ILE A 141 -12.06 -2.98 9.67
N ILE A 142 -10.74 -2.90 9.48
CA ILE A 142 -10.01 -1.63 9.35
C ILE A 142 -10.51 -0.84 8.12
N HIS A 143 -10.64 -1.51 6.97
CA HIS A 143 -11.17 -0.87 5.77
C HIS A 143 -12.59 -0.32 6.00
N ARG A 144 -13.47 -1.11 6.62
CA ARG A 144 -14.83 -0.67 6.94
C ARG A 144 -14.84 0.51 7.91
N MET A 145 -13.95 0.51 8.91
CA MET A 145 -13.78 1.62 9.84
C MET A 145 -13.41 2.90 9.10
N ILE A 146 -12.35 2.87 8.30
CA ILE A 146 -11.88 4.03 7.53
C ILE A 146 -13.00 4.53 6.60
N SER A 147 -13.63 3.63 5.84
CA SER A 147 -14.72 4.02 4.95
C SER A 147 -15.89 4.67 5.71
N THR A 148 -16.27 4.14 6.88
CA THR A 148 -17.42 4.66 7.64
C THR A 148 -17.07 5.99 8.31
N ALA A 149 -15.93 6.08 9.01
CA ALA A 149 -15.52 7.26 9.76
C ALA A 149 -15.24 8.46 8.86
N VAL A 150 -14.76 8.22 7.64
CA VAL A 150 -14.30 9.28 6.74
C VAL A 150 -15.38 9.66 5.71
N ALA A 151 -16.20 8.71 5.23
CA ALA A 151 -17.15 8.99 4.14
C ALA A 151 -18.19 10.07 4.48
N GLU A 152 -18.69 10.12 5.71
CA GLU A 152 -19.69 11.12 6.13
C GLU A 152 -19.17 12.56 6.06
N SER A 153 -17.85 12.73 6.19
CA SER A 153 -17.18 14.05 6.12
C SER A 153 -16.79 14.48 4.70
N ILE A 154 -16.89 13.58 3.71
CA ILE A 154 -16.44 13.86 2.34
C ILE A 154 -17.58 14.46 1.52
N GLU A 155 -17.49 15.75 1.27
CA GLU A 155 -18.35 16.42 0.29
C GLU A 155 -17.61 16.63 -1.04
N ILE A 156 -18.24 16.25 -2.15
CA ILE A 156 -17.74 16.53 -3.51
C ILE A 156 -18.63 17.61 -4.14
N PRO A 157 -18.18 18.88 -4.18
CA PRO A 157 -18.99 19.95 -4.73
C PRO A 157 -19.23 19.74 -6.23
N ALA A 158 -20.39 20.16 -6.72
CA ALA A 158 -20.76 20.01 -8.13
C ALA A 158 -19.72 20.65 -9.09
N SER A 159 -19.09 21.74 -8.65
CA SER A 159 -18.01 22.42 -9.38
C SER A 159 -16.78 21.53 -9.61
N ALA A 160 -16.41 20.67 -8.65
CA ALA A 160 -15.29 19.75 -8.79
C ALA A 160 -15.57 18.70 -9.87
N VAL A 161 -16.78 18.14 -9.87
CA VAL A 161 -17.22 17.19 -10.91
C VAL A 161 -17.23 17.86 -12.27
N GLN A 162 -17.75 19.09 -12.37
CA GLN A 162 -17.77 19.84 -13.62
C GLN A 162 -16.36 20.11 -14.15
N ASN A 163 -15.42 20.50 -13.28
CA ASN A 163 -14.02 20.72 -13.66
C ASN A 163 -13.35 19.43 -14.13
N TYR A 164 -13.61 18.31 -13.46
CA TYR A 164 -13.11 17.00 -13.88
C TYR A 164 -13.63 16.63 -15.27
N LEU A 165 -14.93 16.82 -15.53
CA LEU A 165 -15.53 16.54 -16.85
C LEU A 165 -15.01 17.47 -17.95
N LYS A 166 -14.76 18.74 -17.65
CA LYS A 166 -14.10 19.68 -18.59
C LYS A 166 -12.69 19.24 -18.95
N ALA A 167 -11.93 18.72 -17.99
CA ALA A 167 -10.59 18.19 -18.22
C ALA A 167 -10.59 16.82 -18.95
N HIS A 168 -11.71 16.10 -18.90
CA HIS A 168 -11.88 14.79 -19.54
C HIS A 168 -13.09 14.79 -20.48
N PRO A 169 -13.08 15.61 -21.56
CA PRO A 169 -14.25 15.80 -22.39
C PRO A 169 -14.64 14.51 -23.12
N ILE A 170 -15.95 14.33 -23.29
CA ILE A 170 -16.51 13.31 -24.16
C ILE A 170 -16.31 13.77 -25.59
N GLY A 171 -15.63 12.96 -26.38
CA GLY A 171 -15.48 13.25 -27.79
C GLY A 171 -14.74 12.14 -28.48
N ASN A 172 -14.69 12.26 -29.80
CA ASN A 172 -13.84 11.41 -30.60
C ASN A 172 -12.40 11.58 -30.13
N ARG A 173 -11.76 10.47 -29.76
CA ARG A 173 -10.35 10.47 -29.36
C ARG A 173 -9.53 10.21 -30.60
N THR A 174 -8.74 11.20 -30.99
CA THR A 174 -7.76 11.01 -32.05
C THR A 174 -6.50 10.42 -31.45
N ASP A 175 -6.09 9.26 -31.91
CA ASP A 175 -4.78 8.68 -31.64
C ASP A 175 -3.90 8.90 -32.87
N TYR A 176 -2.64 9.26 -32.62
CA TYR A 176 -1.63 9.49 -33.64
C TYR A 176 -0.52 8.45 -33.49
N ARG A 177 -0.08 7.86 -34.61
CA ARG A 177 1.18 7.11 -34.68
C ARG A 177 2.24 8.05 -35.18
N LEU A 178 3.33 8.20 -34.43
CA LEU A 178 4.31 9.25 -34.67
C LEU A 178 5.71 8.66 -34.82
N LYS A 179 6.56 9.39 -35.54
CA LYS A 179 8.02 9.29 -35.44
C LYS A 179 8.59 10.63 -35.00
N GLU A 180 9.69 10.64 -34.22
CA GLU A 180 10.41 11.86 -33.83
C GLU A 180 11.85 11.89 -34.36
N ILE A 181 12.29 13.10 -34.71
CA ILE A 181 13.71 13.50 -34.79
C ILE A 181 13.88 14.66 -33.82
N LEU A 182 14.75 14.50 -32.83
CA LEU A 182 15.18 15.55 -31.92
C LEU A 182 16.58 16.04 -32.31
N ILE A 183 16.71 17.34 -32.54
CA ILE A 183 17.99 18.06 -32.54
C ILE A 183 18.18 18.67 -31.16
N ALA A 184 19.08 18.09 -30.37
CA ALA A 184 19.29 18.49 -28.99
C ALA A 184 19.95 19.87 -28.89
N LEU A 185 19.56 20.65 -27.89
CA LEU A 185 20.31 21.84 -27.50
C LEU A 185 21.35 21.47 -26.44
N PRO A 186 22.57 22.02 -26.51
CA PRO A 186 23.58 21.82 -25.47
C PRO A 186 23.13 22.43 -24.14
N THR A 187 23.72 21.94 -23.05
CA THR A 187 23.38 22.34 -21.67
C THR A 187 23.63 23.83 -21.44
N SER A 188 24.67 24.39 -22.04
CA SER A 188 24.95 25.83 -22.07
C SER A 188 24.26 26.48 -23.28
N ARG A 189 23.03 26.97 -23.10
CA ARG A 189 22.30 27.64 -24.17
C ARG A 189 22.85 29.04 -24.43
N ASN A 190 23.53 29.20 -25.55
CA ASN A 190 23.86 30.52 -26.09
C ASN A 190 23.06 30.79 -27.39
N PRO A 191 22.88 32.05 -27.80
CA PRO A 191 22.08 32.38 -28.99
C PRO A 191 22.54 31.67 -30.27
N LEU A 192 23.86 31.54 -30.47
CA LEU A 192 24.45 30.86 -31.63
C LEU A 192 24.07 29.37 -31.69
N SER A 193 24.21 28.64 -30.59
CA SER A 193 23.85 27.22 -30.50
C SER A 193 22.36 26.95 -30.71
N VAL A 194 21.50 27.91 -30.35
CA VAL A 194 20.07 27.83 -30.62
C VAL A 194 19.78 28.03 -32.11
N GLU A 195 20.45 28.99 -32.74
CA GLU A 195 20.33 29.26 -34.16
C GLU A 195 20.87 28.11 -35.02
N GLU A 196 22.01 27.53 -34.65
CA GLU A 196 22.60 26.36 -35.30
C GLU A 196 21.67 25.14 -35.25
N ALA A 197 21.15 24.80 -34.06
CA ALA A 197 20.20 23.71 -33.91
C ALA A 197 18.90 23.94 -34.70
N HIS A 198 18.46 25.21 -34.81
CA HIS A 198 17.31 25.56 -35.62
C HIS A 198 17.59 25.41 -37.13
N ASN A 199 18.77 25.86 -37.58
CA ASN A 199 19.24 25.70 -38.96
C ASN A 199 19.31 24.23 -39.35
N GLN A 200 19.92 23.39 -38.51
CA GLN A 200 20.00 21.94 -38.71
C GLN A 200 18.61 21.31 -38.80
N ALA A 201 17.70 21.66 -37.89
CA ALA A 201 16.34 21.14 -37.94
C ALA A 201 15.58 21.56 -39.22
N ARG A 202 15.83 22.77 -39.74
CA ARG A 202 15.26 23.21 -41.03
C ARG A 202 15.85 22.46 -42.22
N ALA A 203 17.16 22.19 -42.21
CA ALA A 203 17.81 21.39 -43.25
C ALA A 203 17.24 19.97 -43.31
N ILE A 204 17.09 19.30 -42.16
CA ILE A 204 16.47 17.97 -42.08
C ILE A 204 15.03 18.00 -42.62
N VAL A 205 14.24 19.03 -42.30
CA VAL A 205 12.89 19.18 -42.87
C VAL A 205 12.93 19.35 -44.41
N ALA A 206 13.93 20.04 -44.95
CA ALA A 206 14.09 20.17 -46.40
C ALA A 206 14.42 18.82 -47.06
N GLU A 207 15.33 18.04 -46.50
CA GLU A 207 15.67 16.69 -46.98
C GLU A 207 14.49 15.71 -46.88
N LEU A 208 13.72 15.79 -45.79
CA LEU A 208 12.51 14.98 -45.65
C LEU A 208 11.45 15.34 -46.70
N LYS A 209 11.42 16.59 -47.19
CA LYS A 209 10.51 17.03 -48.26
C LYS A 209 10.94 16.56 -49.64
N THR A 210 12.24 16.34 -49.89
CA THR A 210 12.73 15.78 -51.16
C THR A 210 12.54 14.26 -51.27
N GLY A 211 12.08 13.61 -50.19
CA GLY A 211 11.70 12.20 -50.18
C GLY A 211 12.64 11.27 -49.42
N HIS A 212 13.66 11.81 -48.73
CA HIS A 212 14.56 10.98 -47.93
C HIS A 212 13.80 10.20 -46.84
N PRO A 213 14.12 8.91 -46.61
CA PRO A 213 13.46 8.12 -45.59
C PRO A 213 13.67 8.70 -44.18
N PHE A 214 12.56 9.02 -43.50
CA PHE A 214 12.59 9.61 -42.15
C PHE A 214 13.41 8.79 -41.14
N SER A 215 13.35 7.46 -41.23
CA SER A 215 14.12 6.58 -40.36
C SER A 215 15.62 6.75 -40.51
N ASN A 216 16.12 7.06 -41.72
CA ASN A 216 17.55 7.19 -41.96
C ASN A 216 18.09 8.46 -41.31
N LEU A 217 17.39 9.60 -41.50
CA LEU A 217 17.72 10.86 -40.83
C LEU A 217 17.51 10.78 -39.31
N ALA A 218 16.54 9.98 -38.84
CA ALA A 218 16.40 9.73 -37.41
C ALA A 218 17.59 8.96 -36.83
N VAL A 219 18.11 7.95 -37.53
CA VAL A 219 19.28 7.20 -37.08
C VAL A 219 20.55 8.06 -37.16
N ALA A 220 20.69 8.89 -38.20
CA ALA A 220 21.87 9.70 -38.44
C ALA A 220 21.96 10.93 -37.51
N ASP A 221 20.86 11.65 -37.33
CA ASP A 221 20.90 13.01 -36.76
C ASP A 221 20.12 13.17 -35.44
N SER A 222 19.30 12.19 -35.05
CA SER A 222 18.45 12.37 -33.87
C SER A 222 19.17 12.07 -32.56
N ALA A 223 19.09 13.01 -31.62
CA ALA A 223 19.47 12.83 -30.22
C ALA A 223 18.36 12.21 -29.34
N ALA A 224 17.31 11.62 -29.94
CA ALA A 224 16.23 10.98 -29.20
C ALA A 224 16.57 9.52 -28.87
N HIS A 225 16.03 9.00 -27.75
CA HIS A 225 16.26 7.60 -27.33
C HIS A 225 15.79 6.55 -28.36
N ASN A 226 14.86 6.92 -29.23
CA ASN A 226 14.32 6.05 -30.28
C ASN A 226 14.97 6.27 -31.65
N ALA A 227 16.06 7.05 -31.74
CA ALA A 227 16.80 7.33 -32.97
C ALA A 227 17.17 6.04 -33.74
N LEU A 228 17.77 5.07 -33.04
CA LEU A 228 18.18 3.78 -33.61
C LEU A 228 17.02 2.90 -34.09
N THR A 229 15.80 3.17 -33.61
CA THR A 229 14.57 2.51 -34.08
C THR A 229 13.88 3.31 -35.20
N GLY A 230 14.64 4.15 -35.91
CA GLY A 230 14.14 5.01 -36.98
C GLY A 230 13.13 6.04 -36.48
N GLY A 231 13.27 6.46 -35.21
CA GLY A 231 12.44 7.44 -34.54
C GLY A 231 11.02 6.99 -34.20
N ASP A 232 10.65 5.70 -34.27
CA ASP A 232 9.27 5.26 -33.98
C ASP A 232 8.89 5.53 -32.51
N MET A 233 7.73 6.15 -32.31
CA MET A 233 7.14 6.39 -31.00
C MET A 233 5.93 5.49 -30.75
N GLY A 234 5.43 4.79 -31.78
CA GLY A 234 4.18 4.05 -31.70
C GLY A 234 2.95 4.95 -31.60
N TRP A 235 1.87 4.43 -31.03
CA TRP A 235 0.57 5.10 -30.93
C TRP A 235 0.45 5.90 -29.64
N HIS A 236 0.06 7.17 -29.76
CA HIS A 236 -0.24 8.06 -28.64
C HIS A 236 -1.61 8.69 -28.78
N ALA A 237 -2.32 8.83 -27.66
CA ALA A 237 -3.56 9.58 -27.62
C ALA A 237 -3.26 11.08 -27.78
N ASN A 238 -4.00 11.81 -28.63
CA ASN A 238 -3.81 13.25 -28.81
C ASN A 238 -3.82 14.00 -27.46
N ALA A 239 -4.66 13.58 -26.51
CA ALA A 239 -4.76 14.20 -25.19
C ALA A 239 -3.50 14.06 -24.30
N THR A 240 -2.61 13.10 -24.58
CA THR A 240 -1.38 12.90 -23.80
C THR A 240 -0.18 13.64 -24.40
N LEU A 241 -0.34 14.27 -25.58
CA LEU A 241 0.75 14.98 -26.26
C LEU A 241 0.88 16.43 -25.75
N PRO A 242 2.10 17.00 -25.71
CA PRO A 242 2.32 18.41 -25.42
C PRO A 242 1.49 19.33 -26.32
N THR A 243 1.03 20.47 -25.80
CA THR A 243 0.14 21.41 -26.54
C THR A 243 0.69 21.83 -27.90
N ALA A 244 1.97 22.22 -27.98
CA ALA A 244 2.61 22.61 -29.24
C ALA A 244 2.59 21.48 -30.29
N TRP A 245 2.69 20.22 -29.86
CA TRP A 245 2.65 19.08 -30.77
C TRP A 245 1.22 18.84 -31.28
N ARG A 246 0.23 18.95 -30.38
CA ARG A 246 -1.19 18.82 -30.75
C ARG A 246 -1.62 19.85 -31.79
N GLU A 247 -1.12 21.07 -31.66
CA GLU A 247 -1.38 22.15 -32.61
C GLU A 247 -0.74 21.86 -33.97
N ALA A 248 0.54 21.47 -33.99
CA ALA A 248 1.24 21.10 -35.22
C ALA A 248 0.61 19.90 -35.94
N LEU A 249 0.11 18.90 -35.19
CA LEU A 249 -0.51 17.68 -35.73
C LEU A 249 -1.97 17.84 -36.16
N ARG A 250 -2.64 18.95 -35.84
CA ARG A 250 -4.08 19.13 -36.05
C ARG A 250 -4.48 18.97 -37.53
N HIS A 251 -3.68 19.55 -38.42
CA HIS A 251 -3.96 19.63 -39.86
C HIS A 251 -3.15 18.64 -40.71
N LEU A 252 -2.27 17.85 -40.10
CA LEU A 252 -1.45 16.88 -40.80
C LEU A 252 -2.25 15.62 -41.19
N LYS A 253 -1.93 15.09 -42.38
CA LYS A 253 -2.33 13.78 -42.88
C LYS A 253 -1.21 12.75 -42.65
N PRO A 254 -1.53 11.46 -42.50
CA PRO A 254 -0.50 10.41 -42.47
C PRO A 254 0.46 10.52 -43.66
N GLY A 255 1.75 10.36 -43.39
CA GLY A 255 2.86 10.59 -44.32
C GLY A 255 3.51 11.96 -44.19
N GLN A 256 2.80 12.97 -43.66
CA GLN A 256 3.31 14.34 -43.56
C GLN A 256 4.14 14.58 -42.29
N ILE A 257 4.96 15.63 -42.33
CA ILE A 257 5.87 16.05 -41.26
C ILE A 257 5.51 17.44 -40.72
N THR A 258 5.86 17.72 -39.47
CA THR A 258 5.77 19.07 -38.89
C THR A 258 6.96 19.94 -39.32
N PRO A 259 6.85 21.28 -39.25
CA PRO A 259 8.03 22.13 -39.12
C PRO A 259 8.78 21.83 -37.81
N PRO A 260 10.02 22.34 -37.63
CA PRO A 260 10.74 22.20 -36.37
C PRO A 260 9.98 22.85 -35.22
N ILE A 261 9.66 22.07 -34.19
CA ILE A 261 8.94 22.52 -33.00
C ILE A 261 9.96 22.77 -31.89
N ALA A 262 10.03 24.01 -31.39
CA ALA A 262 10.90 24.34 -30.27
C ALA A 262 10.41 23.67 -28.98
N THR A 263 11.31 22.99 -28.27
CA THR A 263 11.04 22.35 -26.98
C THR A 263 12.18 22.61 -25.98
N ARG A 264 11.99 22.22 -24.72
CA ARG A 264 13.07 22.26 -23.74
C ARG A 264 14.24 21.32 -24.06
N ARG A 265 14.05 20.27 -24.88
CA ARG A 265 15.13 19.35 -25.28
C ARG A 265 15.91 19.87 -26.50
N GLY A 266 15.33 20.82 -27.23
CA GLY A 266 15.81 21.31 -28.52
C GLY A 266 14.68 21.32 -29.55
N TYR A 267 15.00 21.16 -30.83
CA TYR A 267 14.00 21.18 -31.91
C TYR A 267 13.52 19.77 -32.24
N VAL A 268 12.20 19.57 -32.22
CA VAL A 268 11.57 18.28 -32.55
C VAL A 268 10.86 18.37 -33.88
N ILE A 269 11.11 17.41 -34.76
CA ILE A 269 10.39 17.21 -36.02
C ILE A 269 9.59 15.92 -35.87
N LEU A 270 8.29 15.99 -36.11
CA LEU A 270 7.41 14.84 -36.02
C LEU A 270 6.95 14.40 -37.41
N LYS A 271 6.91 13.09 -37.65
CA LYS A 271 6.20 12.50 -38.80
C LYS A 271 4.94 11.82 -38.32
N LEU A 272 3.80 12.22 -38.88
CA LEU A 272 2.55 11.52 -38.64
C LEU A 272 2.49 10.28 -39.53
N THR A 273 2.58 9.08 -38.97
CA THR A 273 2.54 7.82 -39.75
C THR A 273 1.16 7.16 -39.73
N GLY A 274 0.30 7.52 -38.78
CA GLY A 274 -1.06 7.00 -38.71
C GLY A 274 -1.97 7.88 -37.86
N LYS A 275 -3.25 7.95 -38.21
CA LYS A 275 -4.27 8.70 -37.48
C LYS A 275 -5.49 7.81 -37.32
N LYS A 276 -5.90 7.55 -36.07
CA LYS A 276 -7.10 6.77 -35.74
C LYS A 276 -8.06 7.65 -34.96
N ILE A 277 -9.28 7.78 -35.44
CA ILE A 277 -10.34 8.44 -34.70
C ILE A 277 -11.14 7.35 -34.01
N LYS A 278 -11.00 7.24 -32.69
CA LYS A 278 -11.83 6.37 -31.87
C LYS A 278 -13.11 7.14 -31.55
N PRO A 279 -14.29 6.66 -31.99
CA PRO A 279 -15.54 7.35 -31.71
C PRO A 279 -15.77 7.46 -30.20
N ALA A 280 -16.46 8.52 -29.79
CA ALA A 280 -16.93 8.63 -28.42
C ALA A 280 -17.74 7.38 -28.05
N HIS A 281 -17.39 6.74 -26.93
CA HIS A 281 -18.16 5.62 -26.43
C HIS A 281 -19.45 6.16 -25.78
N LEU A 282 -20.51 6.22 -26.57
CA LEU A 282 -21.82 6.66 -26.11
C LEU A 282 -22.51 5.51 -25.36
N VAL A 283 -23.01 5.81 -24.17
CA VAL A 283 -23.75 4.87 -23.34
C VAL A 283 -25.23 5.17 -23.48
N TYR A 284 -25.99 4.17 -23.92
CA TYR A 284 -27.43 4.24 -24.04
C TYR A 284 -28.07 3.31 -23.02
N ALA A 285 -29.06 3.82 -22.28
CA ALA A 285 -29.91 3.01 -21.41
C ALA A 285 -31.25 2.74 -22.11
N LYS A 286 -31.76 1.51 -21.96
CA LYS A 286 -33.11 1.15 -22.36
C LYS A 286 -34.06 1.56 -21.22
N GLU A 287 -34.97 2.47 -21.51
CA GLU A 287 -36.04 2.88 -20.61
C GLU A 287 -37.37 2.27 -21.07
N TYR A 288 -38.22 1.93 -20.10
CA TYR A 288 -39.57 1.44 -20.33
C TYR A 288 -40.57 2.44 -19.77
N ARG A 289 -41.57 2.80 -20.56
CA ARG A 289 -42.74 3.55 -20.07
C ARG A 289 -43.74 2.54 -19.55
N LEU A 290 -44.01 2.57 -18.26
CA LEU A 290 -44.81 1.53 -17.60
C LEU A 290 -46.08 2.12 -16.98
N ARG A 291 -47.09 1.27 -16.88
CA ARG A 291 -48.19 1.44 -15.92
C ARG A 291 -48.36 0.17 -15.09
N GLN A 292 -48.82 0.33 -13.85
CA GLN A 292 -49.05 -0.76 -12.92
C GLN A 292 -50.35 -0.59 -12.10
N ILE A 293 -50.82 -1.72 -11.56
CA ILE A 293 -51.82 -1.79 -10.49
C ILE A 293 -51.23 -2.68 -9.41
N VAL A 294 -51.16 -2.19 -8.18
CA VAL A 294 -50.56 -2.91 -7.05
C VAL A 294 -51.63 -3.23 -6.02
N ILE A 295 -51.70 -4.47 -5.54
CA ILE A 295 -52.51 -4.85 -4.38
C ILE A 295 -51.59 -5.42 -3.30
N ARG A 296 -51.56 -4.78 -2.14
CA ARG A 296 -50.76 -5.17 -0.98
C ARG A 296 -51.54 -6.17 -0.12
N PRO A 297 -50.98 -7.36 0.15
CA PRO A 297 -51.53 -8.22 1.19
C PRO A 297 -51.55 -7.50 2.54
N THR A 298 -52.58 -7.75 3.34
CA THR A 298 -52.74 -7.22 4.70
C THR A 298 -53.14 -8.37 5.63
N PRO A 299 -53.19 -8.20 6.96
CA PRO A 299 -53.69 -9.24 7.86
C PRO A 299 -55.11 -9.73 7.52
N VAL A 300 -55.90 -8.90 6.82
CA VAL A 300 -57.27 -9.21 6.39
C VAL A 300 -57.35 -9.64 4.92
N LEU A 301 -56.33 -9.33 4.10
CA LEU A 301 -56.25 -9.71 2.69
C LEU A 301 -55.07 -10.65 2.44
N SER A 302 -55.36 -11.94 2.23
CA SER A 302 -54.33 -12.93 1.98
C SER A 302 -53.56 -12.64 0.67
N SER A 303 -52.33 -13.14 0.58
CA SER A 303 -51.52 -13.06 -0.65
C SER A 303 -52.23 -13.72 -1.84
N THR A 304 -52.92 -14.83 -1.61
CA THR A 304 -53.71 -15.54 -2.62
C THR A 304 -54.88 -14.70 -3.11
N ASP A 305 -55.61 -14.05 -2.20
CA ASP A 305 -56.75 -13.20 -2.56
C ASP A 305 -56.31 -11.93 -3.30
N ALA A 306 -55.20 -11.32 -2.89
CA ALA A 306 -54.60 -10.20 -3.61
C ALA A 306 -54.27 -10.58 -5.07
N ARG A 307 -53.69 -11.76 -5.28
CA ARG A 307 -53.42 -12.31 -6.62
C ARG A 307 -54.72 -12.56 -7.40
N LEU A 308 -55.74 -13.17 -6.80
CA LEU A 308 -57.03 -13.44 -7.44
C LEU A 308 -57.75 -12.15 -7.84
N ARG A 309 -57.69 -11.11 -7.01
CA ARG A 309 -58.21 -9.77 -7.33
C ARG A 309 -57.52 -9.20 -8.57
N LEU A 310 -56.18 -9.27 -8.65
CA LEU A 310 -55.47 -8.84 -9.84
C LEU A 310 -55.81 -9.70 -11.07
N LEU A 311 -55.99 -11.01 -10.95
CA LEU A 311 -56.46 -11.84 -12.07
C LEU A 311 -57.81 -11.37 -12.60
N ALA A 312 -58.75 -11.02 -11.71
CA ALA A 312 -60.05 -10.48 -12.09
C ALA A 312 -59.92 -9.10 -12.77
N LEU A 313 -59.08 -8.20 -12.24
CA LEU A 313 -58.80 -6.90 -12.86
C LEU A 313 -58.15 -7.06 -14.24
N ARG A 314 -57.19 -7.97 -14.38
CA ARG A 314 -56.57 -8.31 -15.67
C ARG A 314 -57.60 -8.76 -16.69
N LYS A 315 -58.53 -9.64 -16.29
CA LYS A 315 -59.62 -10.08 -17.18
C LYS A 315 -60.45 -8.88 -17.64
N LYS A 316 -60.84 -7.98 -16.74
CA LYS A 316 -61.58 -6.75 -17.11
C LYS A 316 -60.79 -5.87 -18.09
N LEU A 317 -59.50 -5.68 -17.85
CA LEU A 317 -58.62 -4.89 -18.72
C LEU A 317 -58.51 -5.49 -20.14
N ILE A 318 -58.39 -6.81 -20.25
CA ILE A 318 -58.37 -7.51 -21.55
C ILE A 318 -59.70 -7.35 -22.30
N HIS A 319 -60.83 -7.28 -21.59
CA HIS A 319 -62.16 -7.05 -22.17
C HIS A 319 -62.49 -5.55 -22.36
N GLY A 320 -61.48 -4.67 -22.34
CA GLY A 320 -61.64 -3.25 -22.69
C GLY A 320 -61.92 -2.29 -21.52
N ALA A 321 -61.84 -2.73 -20.27
CA ALA A 321 -61.96 -1.80 -19.14
C ALA A 321 -60.80 -0.79 -19.13
N HIS A 322 -61.09 0.47 -18.77
CA HIS A 322 -60.07 1.51 -18.71
C HIS A 322 -59.10 1.31 -17.54
N TRP A 323 -57.81 1.20 -17.85
CA TRP A 323 -56.74 1.04 -16.85
C TRP A 323 -56.76 2.13 -15.79
N THR A 324 -56.92 3.38 -16.20
CA THR A 324 -56.89 4.54 -15.30
C THR A 324 -57.96 4.45 -14.21
N VAL A 325 -59.16 3.98 -14.58
CA VAL A 325 -60.28 3.78 -13.64
C VAL A 325 -59.95 2.67 -12.65
N LEU A 326 -59.46 1.53 -13.12
CA LEU A 326 -59.12 0.41 -12.25
C LEU A 326 -57.90 0.70 -11.37
N ALA A 327 -56.89 1.40 -11.88
CA ALA A 327 -55.74 1.80 -11.11
C ALA A 327 -56.11 2.78 -9.99
N LYS A 328 -56.95 3.79 -10.30
CA LYS A 328 -57.40 4.75 -9.29
C LYS A 328 -58.26 4.10 -8.20
N ALA A 329 -59.09 3.11 -8.58
CA ALA A 329 -60.00 2.45 -7.65
C ALA A 329 -59.34 1.33 -6.81
N TYR A 330 -58.32 0.64 -7.35
CA TYR A 330 -57.81 -0.60 -6.75
C TYR A 330 -56.30 -0.64 -6.49
N SER A 331 -55.52 0.36 -6.92
CA SER A 331 -54.08 0.36 -6.67
C SER A 331 -53.76 0.89 -5.28
N ASP A 332 -53.11 0.07 -4.45
CA ASP A 332 -52.63 0.43 -3.12
C ASP A 332 -51.37 1.30 -3.15
N ASP A 333 -50.78 1.52 -4.33
CA ASP A 333 -49.79 2.58 -4.53
C ASP A 333 -50.52 3.91 -4.81
N PRO A 334 -50.60 4.84 -3.84
CA PRO A 334 -51.37 6.07 -4.00
C PRO A 334 -50.76 7.00 -5.05
N THR A 335 -49.43 7.03 -5.18
CA THR A 335 -48.76 7.89 -6.17
C THR A 335 -49.07 7.45 -7.60
N VAL A 336 -49.13 6.14 -7.80
CA VAL A 336 -49.39 5.55 -9.11
C VAL A 336 -50.89 5.49 -9.41
N GLY A 337 -51.71 5.13 -8.42
CA GLY A 337 -53.17 5.07 -8.54
C GLY A 337 -53.78 6.42 -8.91
N LEU A 338 -53.35 7.51 -8.26
CA LEU A 338 -53.80 8.86 -8.58
C LEU A 338 -53.35 9.33 -9.96
N ASN A 339 -52.21 8.82 -10.46
CA ASN A 339 -51.71 9.07 -11.81
C ASN A 339 -52.23 8.05 -12.85
N GLY A 340 -53.40 7.44 -12.59
CA GLY A 340 -54.05 6.51 -13.52
C GLY A 340 -53.25 5.23 -13.80
N GLY A 341 -52.42 4.81 -12.85
CA GLY A 341 -51.54 3.65 -12.96
C GLY A 341 -50.17 3.97 -13.57
N LEU A 342 -49.89 5.19 -14.01
CA LEU A 342 -48.69 5.52 -14.77
C LEU A 342 -47.45 5.65 -13.87
N LEU A 343 -46.43 4.83 -14.15
CA LEU A 343 -45.12 4.87 -13.47
C LEU A 343 -44.12 5.80 -14.18
N GLY A 344 -44.39 6.15 -15.44
CA GLY A 344 -43.49 6.96 -16.28
C GLY A 344 -42.38 6.13 -16.92
N TRP A 345 -41.33 6.82 -17.40
CA TRP A 345 -40.15 6.19 -17.97
C TRP A 345 -39.18 5.75 -16.87
N VAL A 346 -38.88 4.46 -16.82
CA VAL A 346 -38.00 3.87 -15.80
C VAL A 346 -36.87 3.07 -16.43
N ILE A 347 -35.72 3.02 -15.76
CA ILE A 347 -34.58 2.20 -16.14
C ILE A 347 -34.70 0.86 -15.41
N PRO A 348 -34.52 -0.30 -16.05
CA PRO A 348 -34.69 -1.60 -15.40
C PRO A 348 -33.92 -1.77 -14.08
N SER A 349 -32.72 -1.19 -13.96
CA SER A 349 -31.89 -1.28 -12.75
C SER A 349 -32.49 -0.62 -11.51
N THR A 350 -33.47 0.27 -11.66
CA THR A 350 -34.19 0.89 -10.53
C THR A 350 -35.38 0.05 -10.05
N LEU A 351 -35.70 -1.06 -10.73
CA LEU A 351 -36.82 -1.93 -10.42
C LEU A 351 -36.36 -3.18 -9.66
N SER A 352 -37.27 -3.79 -8.91
CA SER A 352 -37.01 -5.05 -8.20
C SER A 352 -36.63 -6.18 -9.18
N LEU A 353 -35.94 -7.21 -8.67
CA LEU A 353 -35.52 -8.35 -9.49
C LEU A 353 -36.71 -9.06 -10.14
N SER A 354 -37.82 -9.25 -9.41
CA SER A 354 -39.03 -9.87 -9.94
C SER A 354 -39.66 -9.06 -11.07
N TYR A 355 -39.71 -7.73 -10.93
CA TYR A 355 -40.19 -6.84 -11.97
C TYR A 355 -39.30 -6.90 -13.21
N ARG A 356 -37.96 -6.92 -13.04
CA ARG A 356 -37.02 -7.07 -14.16
C ARG A 356 -37.21 -8.36 -14.94
N HIS A 357 -37.49 -9.48 -14.26
CA HIS A 357 -37.77 -10.76 -14.92
C HIS A 357 -39.04 -10.70 -15.79
N VAL A 358 -40.10 -10.04 -15.29
CA VAL A 358 -41.33 -9.83 -16.07
C VAL A 358 -41.07 -8.94 -17.28
N LEU A 359 -40.36 -7.82 -17.12
CA LEU A 359 -40.04 -6.93 -18.25
C LEU A 359 -39.15 -7.56 -19.32
N ALA A 360 -38.36 -8.58 -18.97
CA ALA A 360 -37.53 -9.28 -19.93
C ALA A 360 -38.35 -10.10 -20.94
N THR A 361 -39.58 -10.48 -20.57
CA THR A 361 -40.44 -11.38 -21.37
C THR A 361 -41.76 -10.75 -21.80
N LEU A 362 -42.23 -9.70 -21.12
CA LEU A 362 -43.49 -9.02 -21.43
C LEU A 362 -43.37 -8.21 -22.74
N PRO A 363 -44.21 -8.48 -23.76
CA PRO A 363 -44.26 -7.66 -24.97
C PRO A 363 -44.87 -6.27 -24.69
N LYS A 364 -44.56 -5.31 -25.57
CA LYS A 364 -45.19 -3.99 -25.54
C LYS A 364 -46.72 -4.14 -25.72
N ASP A 365 -47.48 -3.30 -25.01
CA ASP A 365 -48.93 -3.21 -25.05
C ASP A 365 -49.65 -4.49 -24.56
N GLN A 366 -48.92 -5.40 -23.89
CA GLN A 366 -49.48 -6.57 -23.21
C GLN A 366 -49.49 -6.40 -21.69
N ILE A 367 -50.53 -6.97 -21.07
CA ILE A 367 -50.72 -6.97 -19.62
C ILE A 367 -50.11 -8.24 -19.03
N SER A 368 -49.19 -8.05 -18.08
CA SER A 368 -48.51 -9.14 -17.39
C SER A 368 -49.49 -10.08 -16.69
N GLN A 369 -49.04 -11.29 -16.36
CA GLN A 369 -49.67 -12.03 -15.26
C GLN A 369 -49.40 -11.31 -13.93
N PRO A 370 -50.22 -11.51 -12.88
CA PRO A 370 -49.89 -11.00 -11.56
C PRO A 370 -48.58 -11.60 -11.06
N PHE A 371 -47.70 -10.76 -10.56
CA PHE A 371 -46.41 -11.17 -9.99
C PHE A 371 -46.13 -10.44 -8.68
N LEU A 372 -45.32 -11.05 -7.81
CA LEU A 372 -45.02 -10.48 -6.50
C LEU A 372 -43.80 -9.55 -6.56
N THR A 373 -43.93 -8.37 -5.95
CA THR A 373 -42.84 -7.41 -5.72
C THR A 373 -42.73 -7.12 -4.22
N SER A 374 -41.70 -6.37 -3.82
CA SER A 374 -41.58 -5.85 -2.45
C SER A 374 -42.77 -4.99 -2.02
N ASN A 375 -43.49 -4.41 -2.98
CA ASN A 375 -44.57 -3.47 -2.73
C ASN A 375 -45.96 -4.11 -2.81
N GLY A 376 -46.04 -5.44 -2.98
CA GLY A 376 -47.28 -6.20 -3.12
C GLY A 376 -47.36 -6.97 -4.44
N TRP A 377 -48.54 -7.56 -4.69
CA TRP A 377 -48.84 -8.17 -5.98
C TRP A 377 -49.06 -7.09 -7.02
N THR A 378 -48.57 -7.31 -8.24
CA THR A 378 -48.51 -6.28 -9.28
C THR A 378 -48.99 -6.83 -10.63
N LEU A 379 -49.82 -6.04 -11.32
CA LEU A 379 -49.99 -6.11 -12.76
C LEU A 379 -49.20 -4.99 -13.41
N ALA A 380 -48.53 -5.27 -14.52
CA ALA A 380 -47.76 -4.29 -15.27
C ALA A 380 -48.09 -4.35 -16.75
N GLU A 381 -47.93 -3.21 -17.43
CA GLU A 381 -47.99 -3.10 -18.88
C GLU A 381 -46.89 -2.16 -19.38
N ILE A 382 -46.26 -2.53 -20.49
CA ILE A 382 -45.26 -1.72 -21.17
C ILE A 382 -45.96 -0.88 -22.23
N LEU A 383 -46.04 0.43 -21.99
CA LEU A 383 -46.62 1.41 -22.92
C LEU A 383 -45.61 1.87 -23.98
N GLY A 384 -44.31 1.71 -23.70
CA GLY A 384 -43.28 2.20 -24.58
C GLY A 384 -41.89 1.73 -24.18
N VAL A 385 -41.00 1.70 -25.16
CA VAL A 385 -39.59 1.37 -24.98
C VAL A 385 -38.80 2.42 -25.74
N ARG A 386 -37.81 3.06 -25.08
CA ARG A 386 -36.91 4.01 -25.74
C ARG A 386 -35.48 3.76 -25.33
N LYS A 387 -34.55 4.15 -26.20
CA LYS A 387 -33.14 4.27 -25.88
C LYS A 387 -32.87 5.73 -25.51
N LYS A 388 -32.39 5.98 -24.30
CA LYS A 388 -31.95 7.30 -23.85
C LYS A 388 -30.43 7.32 -23.81
N ASN A 389 -29.82 8.33 -24.41
CA ASN A 389 -28.39 8.58 -24.24
C ASN A 389 -28.16 9.03 -22.78
N VAL A 390 -27.43 8.23 -22.00
CA VAL A 390 -27.12 8.48 -20.58
C VAL A 390 -25.62 8.70 -20.37
N THR A 391 -24.89 9.03 -21.42
CA THR A 391 -23.43 9.13 -21.39
C THR A 391 -22.96 10.17 -20.36
N GLN A 392 -23.66 11.30 -20.27
CA GLN A 392 -23.30 12.38 -19.35
C GLN A 392 -23.53 11.97 -17.89
N GLU A 393 -24.65 11.32 -17.57
CA GLU A 393 -24.95 10.84 -16.23
C GLU A 393 -23.94 9.77 -15.79
N VAL A 394 -23.61 8.83 -16.67
CA VAL A 394 -22.59 7.80 -16.40
C VAL A 394 -21.23 8.41 -16.13
N LEU A 395 -20.80 9.40 -16.92
CA LEU A 395 -19.51 10.04 -16.71
C LEU A 395 -19.50 10.96 -15.50
N ARG A 396 -20.61 11.64 -15.19
CA ARG A 396 -20.76 12.41 -13.95
C ARG A 396 -20.60 11.50 -12.73
N ASN A 397 -21.24 10.34 -12.72
CA ASN A 397 -21.11 9.37 -11.64
C ASN A 397 -19.68 8.82 -11.56
N ARG A 398 -19.05 8.52 -12.70
CA ARG A 398 -17.65 8.08 -12.73
C ARG A 398 -16.70 9.16 -12.20
N ALA A 399 -16.89 10.40 -12.62
CA ALA A 399 -16.11 11.56 -12.18
C ALA A 399 -16.27 11.78 -10.68
N TYR A 400 -17.51 11.73 -10.18
CA TYR A 400 -17.82 11.78 -8.75
C TYR A 400 -17.06 10.68 -8.01
N ASN A 401 -17.17 9.42 -8.43
CA ASN A 401 -16.48 8.30 -7.77
C ASN A 401 -14.97 8.48 -7.76
N VAL A 402 -14.35 8.91 -8.87
CA VAL A 402 -12.90 9.17 -8.91
C VAL A 402 -12.49 10.27 -7.93
N LEU A 403 -13.27 11.36 -7.85
CA LEU A 403 -12.99 12.46 -6.92
C LEU A 403 -13.24 12.06 -5.47
N PHE A 404 -14.31 11.28 -5.23
CA PHE A 404 -14.65 10.73 -3.93
C PHE A 404 -13.53 9.81 -3.42
N GLU A 405 -13.08 8.83 -4.22
CA GLU A 405 -11.98 7.93 -3.88
C GLU A 405 -10.69 8.70 -3.57
N ARG A 406 -10.35 9.72 -4.38
CA ARG A 406 -9.18 10.57 -4.10
C ARG A 406 -9.29 11.31 -2.78
N LYS A 407 -10.45 11.90 -2.47
CA LYS A 407 -10.68 12.56 -1.18
C LYS A 407 -10.68 11.56 -0.03
N LEU A 408 -11.23 10.36 -0.25
CA LEU A 408 -11.25 9.27 0.73
C LEU A 408 -9.84 8.86 1.12
N THR A 409 -8.92 8.68 0.16
CA THR A 409 -7.51 8.39 0.48
C THR A 409 -6.88 9.48 1.35
N VAL A 410 -7.01 10.76 0.95
CA VAL A 410 -6.38 11.87 1.70
C VAL A 410 -6.98 12.04 3.09
N ALA A 411 -8.27 11.83 3.24
CA ALA A 411 -8.96 11.96 4.51
C ALA A 411 -8.72 10.72 5.40
N ALA A 412 -8.59 9.52 4.83
CA ALA A 412 -8.12 8.31 5.52
C ALA A 412 -6.72 8.48 6.08
N ASP A 413 -5.77 9.00 5.30
CA ASP A 413 -4.40 9.23 5.76
C ASP A 413 -4.37 10.19 6.96
N ARG A 414 -5.15 11.28 6.89
CA ARG A 414 -5.29 12.24 8.00
C ARG A 414 -5.92 11.59 9.24
N PHE A 415 -6.97 10.80 9.05
CA PHE A 415 -7.65 10.07 10.12
C PHE A 415 -6.69 9.09 10.81
N LEU A 416 -5.94 8.30 10.06
CA LEU A 416 -4.97 7.35 10.61
C LEU A 416 -3.84 8.04 11.37
N VAL A 417 -3.31 9.16 10.86
CA VAL A 417 -2.31 9.95 11.59
C VAL A 417 -2.86 10.45 12.92
N HIS A 418 -4.09 10.98 12.94
CA HIS A 418 -4.72 11.44 14.17
C HIS A 418 -4.93 10.29 15.16
N LEU A 419 -5.40 9.14 14.66
CA LEU A 419 -5.60 7.93 15.45
C LEU A 419 -4.29 7.44 16.09
N ILE A 420 -3.20 7.41 15.32
CA ILE A 420 -1.89 6.97 15.79
C ILE A 420 -1.33 7.95 16.83
N ASN A 421 -1.46 9.26 16.60
CA ASN A 421 -0.95 10.28 17.53
C ASN A 421 -1.72 10.29 18.87
N GLY A 422 -2.98 9.86 18.89
CA GLY A 422 -3.78 9.71 20.10
C GLY A 422 -3.55 8.41 20.87
N ALA A 423 -2.80 7.45 20.31
CA ALA A 423 -2.62 6.14 20.92
C ALA A 423 -1.48 6.11 21.94
N PHE A 424 -1.68 5.36 23.03
CA PHE A 424 -0.64 5.11 24.02
C PHE A 424 0.13 3.83 23.68
N VAL A 425 1.43 3.96 23.42
CA VAL A 425 2.31 2.83 23.07
C VAL A 425 3.47 2.74 24.06
N HIS A 426 3.53 1.64 24.81
CA HIS A 426 4.62 1.36 25.76
C HIS A 426 5.44 0.14 25.30
N TYR A 427 6.72 0.35 24.98
CA TYR A 427 7.62 -0.73 24.57
C TYR A 427 8.18 -1.44 25.82
N LEU A 428 7.94 -2.75 25.96
CA LEU A 428 8.32 -3.53 27.16
C LEU A 428 9.63 -4.31 27.00
N VAL A 429 9.98 -4.66 25.78
CA VAL A 429 11.33 -5.12 25.43
C VAL A 429 12.10 -3.90 24.91
N PRO A 430 13.43 -3.80 25.11
CA PRO A 430 14.25 -2.70 24.58
C PRO A 430 14.24 -2.71 23.04
N SER A 431 13.14 -2.18 22.52
CA SER A 431 12.78 -2.02 21.12
C SER A 431 12.08 -0.67 20.89
N GLY A 432 12.04 0.21 21.91
CA GLY A 432 12.28 1.65 21.70
C GLY A 432 13.74 1.90 21.29
N PRO A 433 14.14 3.11 20.85
CA PRO A 433 15.30 3.36 19.98
C PRO A 433 16.45 2.44 20.38
N LEU A 434 16.78 1.57 19.42
CA LEU A 434 17.61 0.39 19.58
C LEU A 434 18.82 0.71 20.47
N ARG A 435 19.08 -0.13 21.48
CA ARG A 435 20.42 -0.13 22.10
C ARG A 435 21.41 -0.34 20.96
N PRO A 436 22.33 0.60 20.69
CA PRO A 436 23.24 0.46 19.58
C PRO A 436 24.17 -0.72 19.84
N THR A 437 24.39 -1.54 18.81
CA THR A 437 25.48 -2.53 18.81
C THR A 437 26.73 -1.81 18.33
N ILE A 438 27.69 -1.58 19.22
CA ILE A 438 28.90 -0.81 18.93
C ILE A 438 30.07 -1.79 18.79
N ALA A 439 30.72 -1.80 17.63
CA ALA A 439 31.99 -2.48 17.46
C ALA A 439 33.11 -1.66 18.09
N LEU A 440 33.82 -2.22 19.05
CA LEU A 440 35.00 -1.61 19.66
C LEU A 440 36.23 -2.44 19.28
N THR A 441 37.12 -1.90 18.45
CA THR A 441 38.40 -2.56 18.18
C THR A 441 39.34 -2.38 19.37
N THR A 442 40.14 -3.40 19.70
CA THR A 442 41.10 -3.33 20.82
C THR A 442 42.33 -2.47 20.51
N GLY A 443 42.49 -2.00 19.27
CA GLY A 443 43.57 -1.10 18.87
C GLY A 443 44.93 -1.78 18.77
N GLU A 444 45.99 -1.01 19.01
CA GLU A 444 47.38 -1.50 19.01
C GLU A 444 47.61 -2.50 20.16
N PRO A 445 47.98 -3.77 19.89
CA PRO A 445 48.08 -4.81 20.91
C PRO A 445 49.17 -4.57 21.96
N ALA A 446 50.25 -3.84 21.63
CA ALA A 446 51.25 -3.43 22.61
C ALA A 446 50.84 -2.17 23.42
N GLY A 447 49.84 -1.42 22.94
CA GLY A 447 49.37 -0.17 23.55
C GLY A 447 48.40 -0.37 24.71
N ILE A 448 47.74 0.72 25.11
CA ILE A 448 46.75 0.74 26.22
C ILE A 448 45.34 0.31 25.78
N GLY A 449 45.11 0.13 24.47
CA GLY A 449 43.79 -0.17 23.92
C GLY A 449 43.15 -1.45 24.48
N PRO A 450 43.89 -2.58 24.56
CA PRO A 450 43.41 -3.80 25.21
C PRO A 450 43.02 -3.58 26.68
N ASP A 451 43.79 -2.78 27.42
CA ASP A 451 43.54 -2.48 28.84
C ASP A 451 42.24 -1.65 29.02
N LEU A 452 41.99 -0.70 28.11
CA LEU A 452 40.74 0.07 28.09
C LEU A 452 39.53 -0.79 27.71
N ALA A 453 39.71 -1.76 26.80
CA ALA A 453 38.65 -2.66 26.36
C ALA A 453 38.16 -3.58 27.48
N ILE A 454 39.08 -4.14 28.28
CA ILE A 454 38.73 -4.99 29.43
C ILE A 454 38.16 -4.19 30.62
N ALA A 455 38.58 -2.94 30.80
CA ALA A 455 38.09 -2.08 31.87
C ALA A 455 36.69 -1.48 31.58
N LEU A 456 36.21 -1.63 30.34
CA LEU A 456 34.96 -1.03 29.88
C LEU A 456 33.75 -1.59 30.64
N LYS A 457 32.97 -0.71 31.25
CA LYS A 457 31.68 -1.04 31.86
C LYS A 457 30.56 -0.33 31.12
N VAL A 458 29.84 -1.07 30.28
CA VAL A 458 28.63 -0.56 29.62
C VAL A 458 27.41 -1.17 30.30
N PRO A 459 26.53 -0.35 30.90
CA PRO A 459 25.24 -0.84 31.37
C PRO A 459 24.52 -1.52 30.20
N ALA A 460 24.14 -2.80 30.37
CA ALA A 460 23.47 -3.57 29.33
C ALA A 460 22.18 -2.90 28.82
N ASN A 461 21.63 -1.94 29.58
CA ASN A 461 20.49 -1.15 29.18
C ASN A 461 20.75 0.01 28.21
N GLN A 462 22.01 0.40 28.01
CA GLN A 462 22.43 1.54 27.18
C GLN A 462 22.90 1.13 25.79
N ALA A 463 23.85 0.20 25.69
CA ALA A 463 24.41 -0.29 24.43
C ALA A 463 24.87 -1.75 24.58
N HIS A 464 25.06 -2.42 23.45
CA HIS A 464 25.77 -3.69 23.41
C HIS A 464 27.11 -3.47 22.71
N VAL A 465 28.22 -3.68 23.42
CA VAL A 465 29.55 -3.51 22.86
C VAL A 465 30.11 -4.87 22.42
N VAL A 466 30.54 -4.93 21.18
CA VAL A 466 31.25 -6.09 20.62
C VAL A 466 32.73 -5.71 20.57
N LEU A 467 33.52 -6.27 21.48
CA LEU A 467 34.96 -6.16 21.45
C LEU A 467 35.48 -6.99 20.27
N ILE A 468 36.31 -6.38 19.42
CA ILE A 468 36.95 -7.06 18.29
C ILE A 468 38.44 -7.10 18.57
N GLY A 469 38.96 -8.28 18.88
CA GLY A 469 40.35 -8.50 19.25
C GLY A 469 40.65 -9.93 19.68
N ASP A 470 41.90 -10.18 20.02
CA ASP A 470 42.41 -11.49 20.44
C ASP A 470 42.01 -11.81 21.89
N ALA A 471 41.40 -12.99 22.09
CA ALA A 471 40.92 -13.44 23.39
C ALA A 471 42.05 -13.69 24.41
N ASP A 472 43.17 -14.25 23.96
CA ASP A 472 44.31 -14.61 24.82
C ASP A 472 45.04 -13.35 25.29
N LEU A 473 45.24 -12.37 24.40
CA LEU A 473 45.76 -11.05 24.70
C LEU A 473 44.90 -10.35 25.76
N LEU A 474 43.57 -10.30 25.58
CA LEU A 474 42.68 -9.65 26.53
C LEU A 474 42.67 -10.37 27.90
N ALA A 475 42.72 -11.70 27.91
CA ALA A 475 42.83 -12.49 29.13
C ALA A 475 44.16 -12.24 29.86
N GLU A 476 45.28 -12.16 29.12
CA GLU A 476 46.59 -11.82 29.68
C GLU A 476 46.58 -10.41 30.29
N ARG A 477 46.04 -9.43 29.57
CA ARG A 477 45.94 -8.03 30.03
C ARG A 477 45.06 -7.89 31.27
N ALA A 478 43.95 -8.62 31.32
CA ALA A 478 43.09 -8.72 32.50
C ALA A 478 43.85 -9.23 33.73
N ARG A 479 44.70 -10.25 33.56
CA ARG A 479 45.54 -10.78 34.63
C ARG A 479 46.60 -9.78 35.09
N LEU A 480 47.26 -9.08 34.16
CA LEU A 480 48.33 -8.11 34.47
C LEU A 480 47.79 -6.84 35.15
N THR A 481 46.60 -6.39 34.76
CA THR A 481 45.98 -5.15 35.29
C THR A 481 45.06 -5.40 36.50
N GLY A 482 44.75 -6.66 36.81
CA GLY A 482 43.84 -7.03 37.89
C GLY A 482 42.36 -6.73 37.59
N HIS A 483 41.99 -6.57 36.32
CA HIS A 483 40.61 -6.35 35.91
C HIS A 483 39.91 -7.69 35.58
N PRO A 484 38.68 -7.92 36.08
CA PRO A 484 37.92 -9.10 35.70
C PRO A 484 37.43 -8.96 34.25
N PHE A 485 37.74 -9.95 33.41
CA PHE A 485 37.28 -10.02 32.02
C PHE A 485 36.48 -11.31 31.81
N ASP A 486 35.17 -11.17 31.58
CA ASP A 486 34.22 -12.25 31.34
C ASP A 486 33.31 -11.86 30.17
N ALA A 487 33.91 -11.72 28.99
CA ALA A 487 33.18 -11.44 27.76
C ALA A 487 32.79 -12.77 27.10
N GLN A 488 31.49 -12.94 26.87
CA GLN A 488 30.98 -14.11 26.14
C GLN A 488 31.33 -14.00 24.65
N PRO A 489 31.52 -15.13 23.93
CA PRO A 489 31.70 -15.12 22.50
C PRO A 489 30.55 -14.40 21.79
N TYR A 490 30.88 -13.49 20.89
CA TYR A 490 29.89 -12.76 20.12
C TYR A 490 29.19 -13.68 19.13
N ALA A 491 27.86 -13.73 19.22
CA ALA A 491 26.99 -14.36 18.25
C ALA A 491 25.90 -13.36 17.82
N PRO A 492 25.70 -13.11 16.51
CA PRO A 492 24.72 -12.12 16.02
C PRO A 492 23.28 -12.34 16.49
N ASP A 493 22.94 -13.57 16.86
CA ASP A 493 21.59 -14.00 17.26
C ASP A 493 21.41 -14.18 18.79
N GLN A 494 22.46 -13.99 19.59
CA GLN A 494 22.44 -14.12 21.05
C GLN A 494 23.01 -12.85 21.70
N LEU A 495 22.10 -11.92 22.05
CA LEU A 495 22.43 -10.74 22.85
C LEU A 495 21.97 -11.00 24.28
N ASP A 496 22.81 -11.66 25.05
CA ASP A 496 22.55 -12.20 26.37
C ASP A 496 22.77 -11.20 27.50
N GLY A 497 22.28 -9.97 27.35
CA GLY A 497 21.99 -9.07 28.49
C GLY A 497 23.17 -8.64 29.39
N THR A 498 24.41 -9.03 29.10
CA THR A 498 25.65 -8.63 29.79
C THR A 498 26.15 -7.26 29.35
N GLY A 499 25.82 -6.85 28.12
CA GLY A 499 26.20 -5.55 27.55
C GLY A 499 27.56 -5.55 26.83
N VAL A 500 28.37 -6.59 26.98
CA VAL A 500 29.68 -6.76 26.30
C VAL A 500 29.87 -8.20 25.83
N SER A 501 30.34 -8.37 24.60
CA SER A 501 30.72 -9.66 24.00
C SER A 501 32.03 -9.55 23.21
N LEU A 502 32.66 -10.67 22.89
CA LEU A 502 33.96 -10.74 22.21
C LEU A 502 33.85 -11.44 20.86
N LEU A 503 34.19 -10.73 19.79
CA LEU A 503 34.47 -11.30 18.48
C LEU A 503 35.97 -11.54 18.37
N ASN A 504 36.36 -12.82 18.53
CA ASN A 504 37.76 -13.21 18.54
C ASN A 504 38.40 -13.08 17.15
N ILE A 505 39.48 -12.32 17.06
CA ILE A 505 40.40 -12.29 15.92
C ILE A 505 41.80 -12.53 16.49
N PRO A 506 42.46 -13.65 16.17
CA PRO A 506 43.71 -13.99 16.82
C PRO A 506 44.87 -13.11 16.36
N LEU A 507 45.80 -12.85 17.28
CA LEU A 507 47.03 -12.11 17.05
C LEU A 507 48.08 -13.02 16.38
N ALA A 508 48.78 -12.51 15.36
CA ALA A 508 49.74 -13.30 14.59
C ALA A 508 51.14 -13.37 15.23
N SER A 509 51.53 -12.36 16.01
CA SER A 509 52.81 -12.27 16.73
C SER A 509 52.55 -11.83 18.16
N PRO A 510 53.28 -12.34 19.18
CA PRO A 510 53.06 -11.92 20.56
C PRO A 510 53.26 -10.40 20.73
N ALA A 511 52.57 -9.80 21.71
CA ALA A 511 52.66 -8.38 21.97
C ALA A 511 53.08 -8.11 23.42
N ASP A 512 54.24 -7.46 23.57
CA ASP A 512 54.74 -7.00 24.87
C ASP A 512 54.15 -5.62 25.22
N PRO A 513 53.54 -5.43 26.40
CA PRO A 513 53.06 -4.12 26.85
C PRO A 513 54.13 -3.03 26.76
N GLY A 514 53.82 -1.95 26.04
CA GLY A 514 54.70 -0.78 25.88
C GLY A 514 55.80 -0.94 24.82
N ARG A 515 55.95 -2.10 24.19
CA ARG A 515 56.94 -2.35 23.14
C ARG A 515 56.24 -2.66 21.81
N LEU A 516 56.19 -1.66 20.94
CA LEU A 516 55.56 -1.80 19.63
C LEU A 516 56.31 -2.80 18.74
N ASP A 517 55.55 -3.59 17.97
CA ASP A 517 56.07 -4.53 16.97
C ASP A 517 55.36 -4.31 15.60
N PRO A 518 56.08 -3.90 14.54
CA PRO A 518 55.51 -3.74 13.20
C PRO A 518 54.82 -5.01 12.65
N ALA A 519 55.19 -6.21 13.11
CA ALA A 519 54.54 -7.46 12.70
C ALA A 519 53.05 -7.51 13.08
N ASN A 520 52.60 -6.68 14.02
CA ASN A 520 51.21 -6.59 14.46
C ASN A 520 50.35 -5.60 13.66
N ALA A 521 50.92 -4.87 12.70
CA ALA A 521 50.15 -3.96 11.84
C ALA A 521 48.97 -4.64 11.09
N PRO A 522 49.13 -5.84 10.50
CA PRO A 522 48.03 -6.53 9.84
C PRO A 522 46.88 -6.90 10.77
N TYR A 523 47.18 -7.20 12.05
CA TYR A 523 46.16 -7.47 13.05
C TYR A 523 45.29 -6.24 13.29
N VAL A 524 45.90 -5.07 13.52
CA VAL A 524 45.17 -3.81 13.76
C VAL A 524 44.24 -3.47 12.58
N LEU A 525 44.73 -3.65 11.34
CA LEU A 525 43.92 -3.48 10.14
C LEU A 525 42.77 -4.49 10.07
N ALA A 526 43.00 -5.76 10.38
CA ALA A 526 41.96 -6.79 10.38
C ALA A 526 40.82 -6.48 11.36
N LEU A 527 41.12 -5.90 12.54
CA LEU A 527 40.07 -5.46 13.49
C LEU A 527 39.20 -4.37 12.87
N ILE A 528 39.84 -3.37 12.25
CA ILE A 528 39.16 -2.23 11.62
C ILE A 528 38.31 -2.70 10.43
N ASP A 529 38.86 -3.53 9.56
CA ASP A 529 38.16 -4.07 8.39
C ASP A 529 36.93 -4.89 8.79
N ARG A 530 37.06 -5.72 9.83
CA ARG A 530 35.92 -6.49 10.34
C ARG A 530 34.82 -5.60 10.90
N ALA A 531 35.21 -4.57 11.65
CA ALA A 531 34.26 -3.60 12.21
C ALA A 531 33.56 -2.81 11.09
N LEU A 532 34.31 -2.34 10.09
CA LEU A 532 33.76 -1.65 8.92
C LEU A 532 32.81 -2.53 8.12
N HIS A 533 33.15 -3.79 7.91
CA HIS A 533 32.26 -4.75 7.25
C HIS A 533 30.95 -4.94 8.04
N GLY A 534 31.03 -5.04 9.36
CA GLY A 534 29.86 -5.13 10.22
C GLY A 534 28.98 -3.88 10.17
N CYS A 535 29.58 -2.68 10.17
CA CYS A 535 28.83 -1.43 9.98
C CYS A 535 28.16 -1.36 8.60
N ARG A 536 28.86 -1.76 7.53
CA ARG A 536 28.32 -1.73 6.15
C ARG A 536 27.20 -2.73 5.92
N SER A 537 27.24 -3.88 6.58
CA SER A 537 26.20 -4.92 6.51
C SER A 537 25.02 -4.65 7.45
N GLY A 538 25.13 -3.66 8.34
CA GLY A 538 24.12 -3.36 9.36
C GLY A 538 24.13 -4.32 10.55
N GLU A 539 25.23 -5.07 10.71
CA GLU A 539 25.51 -5.89 11.89
C GLU A 539 25.88 -5.02 13.11
N PHE A 540 26.64 -3.95 12.89
CA PHE A 540 27.01 -2.96 13.90
C PHE A 540 26.44 -1.59 13.56
N ASP A 541 26.07 -0.81 14.57
CA ASP A 541 25.53 0.55 14.44
C ASP A 541 26.62 1.62 14.37
N ALA A 542 27.76 1.36 15.03
CA ALA A 542 28.89 2.26 15.08
C ALA A 542 30.19 1.48 15.28
N LEU A 543 31.28 2.09 14.82
CA LEU A 543 32.65 1.65 15.06
C LEU A 543 33.31 2.65 16.01
N VAL A 544 33.92 2.13 17.06
CA VAL A 544 34.83 2.85 17.96
C VAL A 544 36.17 2.15 17.89
N THR A 545 37.23 2.91 17.70
CA THR A 545 38.59 2.38 17.68
C THR A 545 39.29 2.73 18.98
N ALA A 546 39.83 1.75 19.69
CA ALA A 546 40.80 2.03 20.75
C ALA A 546 42.08 2.66 20.14
N PRO A 547 42.94 3.30 20.95
CA PRO A 547 44.13 3.97 20.44
C PRO A 547 44.98 3.08 19.51
N VAL A 548 45.34 3.63 18.36
CA VAL A 548 46.21 2.99 17.36
C VAL A 548 47.45 3.84 17.12
N HIS A 549 48.60 3.20 16.94
CA HIS A 549 49.85 3.90 16.68
C HIS A 549 50.04 4.10 15.16
N LYS A 550 49.88 5.34 14.68
CA LYS A 550 49.88 5.67 13.25
C LYS A 550 51.22 5.46 12.53
N ALA A 551 52.34 5.34 13.25
CA ALA A 551 53.64 5.15 12.60
C ALA A 551 53.87 3.71 12.09
N HIS A 552 53.01 2.76 12.45
CA HIS A 552 53.10 1.34 12.07
C HIS A 552 51.92 0.86 11.20
N LEU A 553 50.96 1.74 10.92
CA LEU A 553 49.88 1.53 9.94
C LEU A 553 50.30 2.15 8.61
#